data_AF-A0A1A9LEW6-F1
#
_entry.id   AF-A0A1A9LEW6-F1
#
_cell.length_a   1.000
_cell.length_b   1.000
_cell.length_c   1.000
_cell.angle_alpha   90.00
_cell.angle_beta   90.00
_cell.angle_gamma   90.00
#
_symmetry.space_group_name_H-M   'P 1'
#
loop_
_entity.id
_entity.type
_entity.pdbx_description
1 polymer ?
#
loop_
_entity_poly.entity_id
_entity_poly.type
_entity_poly.pdbx_seq_one_letter_code
_entity_poly.pdbx_strand_id
1 'polypeptide(L)'
;MNITIIIIGIIIFIFVILGYIQNERDKNRLQKLNISRPNLTRTEFINRLVKSGFDMQHVEVVYDEIRDFIRVNNFSIYPEDDIHKIYGIKDLDDIELIYRICKKLNLRKPEQKDCDKLNKEMKKFNAEYILTLTKNLIESKNSPT
;
A
#
# COMPACT_ATOMS: atom_id res chain seq x y z
N MET A 1 -6.59 48.07 2.14
CA MET A 1 -6.85 46.63 1.91
C MET A 1 -5.59 46.03 1.30
N ASN A 2 -4.63 45.59 2.12
CA ASN A 2 -3.40 44.91 1.65
C ASN A 2 -2.72 44.16 2.80
N ILE A 3 -2.61 44.75 3.99
CA ILE A 3 -1.86 44.14 5.12
C ILE A 3 -2.52 42.84 5.59
N THR A 4 -3.85 42.80 5.76
CA THR A 4 -4.56 41.60 6.22
C THR A 4 -4.47 40.43 5.23
N ILE A 5 -4.52 40.72 3.92
CA ILE A 5 -4.40 39.73 2.86
C ILE A 5 -2.96 39.18 2.81
N ILE A 6 -1.96 40.05 2.97
CA ILE A 6 -0.54 39.67 3.04
C ILE A 6 -0.30 38.75 4.25
N ILE A 7 -0.85 39.07 5.43
CA ILE A 7 -0.72 38.26 6.64
C ILE A 7 -1.33 36.87 6.43
N ILE A 8 -2.54 36.78 5.87
CA ILE A 8 -3.19 35.49 5.57
C ILE A 8 -2.33 34.68 4.57
N GLY A 9 -1.80 35.33 3.54
CA GLY A 9 -0.90 34.69 2.57
C GLY A 9 0.36 34.12 3.21
N ILE A 10 0.99 34.86 4.13
CA ILE A 10 2.17 34.41 4.87
C ILE A 10 1.83 33.21 5.77
N ILE A 11 0.69 33.24 6.47
CA ILE A 11 0.26 32.13 7.33
C ILE A 11 0.06 30.86 6.50
N ILE A 12 -0.67 30.95 5.38
CA ILE A 12 -0.87 29.81 4.48
C ILE A 12 0.48 29.29 3.94
N PHE A 13 1.36 30.19 3.54
CA PHE A 13 2.69 29.82 3.03
C PHE A 13 3.54 29.09 4.08
N ILE A 14 3.52 29.56 5.34
CA ILE A 14 4.18 28.88 6.45
C ILE A 14 3.58 27.50 6.69
N PHE A 15 2.25 27.35 6.65
CA PHE A 15 1.60 26.04 6.79
C PHE A 15 2.02 25.07 5.68
N VAL A 16 2.12 25.55 4.43
CA VAL A 16 2.58 24.73 3.30
C VAL A 16 4.04 24.28 3.50
N ILE A 17 4.93 25.19 3.91
CA ILE A 17 6.34 24.85 4.19
C ILE A 17 6.46 23.86 5.35
N LEU A 18 5.73 24.09 6.45
CA LEU A 18 5.75 23.19 7.61
C LEU A 18 5.22 21.80 7.23
N GLY A 19 4.16 21.72 6.44
CA GLY A 19 3.63 20.46 5.93
C GLY A 19 4.64 19.72 5.03
N TYR A 20 5.34 20.45 4.16
CA TYR A 20 6.40 19.87 3.33
C TYR A 20 7.56 19.31 4.17
N ILE A 21 8.03 20.07 5.17
CA ILE A 21 9.12 19.64 6.06
C ILE A 21 8.71 18.44 6.92
N GLN A 22 7.48 18.43 7.43
CA GLN A 22 6.96 17.29 8.21
C GLN A 22 6.88 16.03 7.36
N ASN A 23 6.33 16.13 6.15
CA ASN A 23 6.25 15.01 5.21
C ASN A 23 7.62 14.37 4.95
N GLU A 24 8.66 15.19 4.80
CA GLU A 24 10.01 14.69 4.55
C GLU A 24 10.70 14.13 5.80
N ARG A 25 10.38 14.65 7.00
CA ARG A 25 10.81 14.03 8.25
C ARG A 25 10.14 12.68 8.47
N ASP A 26 8.86 12.55 8.14
CA ASP A 26 8.11 11.32 8.29
C ASP A 26 8.63 10.24 7.34
N LYS A 27 8.87 10.56 6.05
CA LYS A 27 9.55 9.63 5.13
C LYS A 27 10.89 9.14 5.66
N ASN A 28 11.73 10.05 6.16
CA ASN A 28 13.04 9.70 6.71
C ASN A 28 12.94 8.85 7.98
N ARG A 29 11.92 9.09 8.83
CA ARG A 29 11.67 8.30 10.03
C ARG A 29 11.20 6.89 9.67
N LEU A 30 10.31 6.78 8.70
CA LEU A 30 9.77 5.50 8.22
C LEU A 30 10.85 4.65 7.55
N GLN A 31 11.71 5.26 6.74
CA GLN A 31 12.91 4.59 6.20
C GLN A 31 13.86 4.12 7.31
N LYS A 32 14.14 4.96 8.32
CA LYS A 32 14.98 4.57 9.46
C LYS A 32 14.39 3.42 10.28
N LEU A 33 13.07 3.39 10.45
CA LEU A 33 12.39 2.29 11.13
C LEU A 33 12.47 0.99 10.33
N ASN A 34 12.37 1.05 8.99
CA ASN A 34 12.56 -0.12 8.15
C ASN A 34 14.00 -0.65 8.21
N ILE A 35 15.00 0.25 8.19
CA ILE A 35 16.43 -0.11 8.33
C ILE A 35 16.73 -0.80 9.67
N SER A 36 15.98 -0.49 10.73
CA SER A 36 16.21 -1.07 12.06
C SER A 36 15.69 -2.50 12.24
N ARG A 37 14.83 -2.99 11.34
CA ARG A 37 14.30 -4.34 11.38
C ARG A 37 15.19 -5.29 10.57
N PRO A 38 15.29 -6.57 10.93
CA PRO A 38 15.87 -7.58 10.05
C PRO A 38 15.16 -7.55 8.70
N ASN A 39 15.91 -7.61 7.60
CA ASN A 39 15.29 -7.66 6.28
C ASN A 39 14.60 -9.01 6.08
N LEU A 40 13.31 -8.97 5.75
CA LEU A 40 12.58 -10.16 5.37
C LEU A 40 12.88 -10.47 3.91
N THR A 41 13.43 -11.66 3.65
CA THR A 41 13.70 -12.08 2.27
C THR A 41 12.40 -12.32 1.51
N ARG A 42 12.45 -12.21 0.17
CA ARG A 42 11.32 -12.56 -0.72
C ARG A 42 10.77 -13.96 -0.39
N THR A 43 11.65 -14.94 -0.21
CA THR A 43 11.27 -16.32 0.10
C THR A 43 10.58 -16.44 1.45
N GLU A 44 11.06 -15.76 2.49
CA GLU A 44 10.40 -15.78 3.80
C GLU A 44 9.03 -15.10 3.76
N PHE A 45 8.92 -13.97 3.05
CA PHE A 45 7.64 -13.30 2.82
C PHE A 45 6.63 -14.25 2.15
N ILE A 46 7.04 -14.89 1.05
CA ILE A 46 6.18 -15.83 0.31
C ILE A 46 5.76 -16.99 1.20
N ASN A 47 6.73 -17.62 1.89
CA ASN A 47 6.46 -18.78 2.73
C ASN A 47 5.49 -18.46 3.88
N ARG A 48 5.53 -17.25 4.46
CA ARG A 48 4.58 -16.85 5.51
C ARG A 48 3.15 -16.81 4.97
N LEU A 49 2.93 -16.18 3.83
CA LEU A 49 1.59 -16.02 3.25
C LEU A 49 1.06 -17.33 2.65
N VAL A 50 1.93 -18.15 2.05
CA VAL A 50 1.54 -19.50 1.60
C VAL A 50 1.12 -20.38 2.77
N LYS A 51 1.82 -20.31 3.92
CA LYS A 51 1.41 -21.00 5.15
C LYS A 51 0.07 -20.51 5.69
N SER A 52 -0.30 -19.25 5.44
CA SER A 52 -1.62 -18.69 5.75
C SER A 52 -2.72 -19.11 4.77
N GLY A 53 -2.40 -19.95 3.77
CA GLY A 53 -3.37 -20.51 2.83
C GLY A 53 -3.56 -19.73 1.52
N PHE A 54 -2.65 -18.81 1.20
CA PHE A 54 -2.65 -18.12 -0.08
C PHE A 54 -1.90 -18.90 -1.17
N ASP A 55 -2.33 -18.73 -2.42
CA ASP A 55 -1.67 -19.32 -3.58
C ASP A 55 -0.27 -18.71 -3.80
N MET A 56 0.73 -19.56 -4.03
CA MET A 56 2.12 -19.14 -4.17
C MET A 56 2.32 -18.17 -5.34
N GLN A 57 1.72 -18.44 -6.50
CA GLN A 57 1.87 -17.60 -7.68
C GLN A 57 1.27 -16.21 -7.44
N HIS A 58 0.13 -16.13 -6.75
CA HIS A 58 -0.46 -14.84 -6.40
C HIS A 58 0.40 -14.06 -5.41
N VAL A 59 0.94 -14.73 -4.39
CA VAL A 59 1.82 -14.10 -3.39
C VAL A 59 3.08 -13.54 -4.06
N GLU A 60 3.67 -14.28 -5.01
CA GLU A 60 4.82 -13.81 -5.78
C GLU A 60 4.51 -12.55 -6.58
N VAL A 61 3.39 -12.53 -7.32
CA VAL A 61 2.97 -11.35 -8.09
C VAL A 61 2.72 -10.16 -7.18
N VAL A 62 2.05 -10.35 -6.04
CA VAL A 62 1.79 -9.28 -5.07
C VAL A 62 3.11 -8.71 -4.53
N TYR A 63 4.06 -9.56 -4.13
CA TYR A 63 5.35 -9.10 -3.63
C TYR A 63 6.12 -8.29 -4.67
N ASP A 64 6.22 -8.84 -5.89
CA ASP A 64 6.99 -8.21 -6.97
C ASP A 64 6.36 -6.87 -7.38
N GLU A 65 5.04 -6.76 -7.43
CA GLU A 65 4.35 -5.49 -7.73
C GLU A 65 4.49 -4.45 -6.61
N ILE A 66 4.38 -4.85 -5.34
CA ILE A 66 4.60 -3.93 -4.21
C ILE A 66 6.02 -3.37 -4.27
N ARG A 67 7.02 -4.23 -4.51
CA ARG A 67 8.42 -3.83 -4.65
C ARG A 67 8.62 -2.85 -5.82
N ASP A 68 8.08 -3.20 -6.99
CA ASP A 68 8.21 -2.41 -8.22
C ASP A 68 7.45 -1.08 -8.15
N PHE A 69 6.42 -1.00 -7.31
CA PHE A 69 5.66 0.22 -7.04
C PHE A 69 6.43 1.16 -6.09
N ILE A 70 6.96 0.63 -4.99
CA ILE A 70 7.64 1.42 -3.95
C ILE A 70 9.02 1.92 -4.41
N ARG A 71 9.78 1.09 -5.15
CA ARG A 71 11.09 1.45 -5.74
C ARG A 71 12.12 2.06 -4.77
N VAL A 72 12.17 1.60 -3.52
CA VAL A 72 13.20 2.04 -2.56
C VAL A 72 14.39 1.08 -2.54
N ASN A 73 15.57 1.64 -2.28
CA ASN A 73 16.76 0.85 -1.99
C ASN A 73 16.54 0.06 -0.69
N ASN A 74 16.97 -1.20 -0.65
CA ASN A 74 16.76 -2.13 0.47
C ASN A 74 15.29 -2.37 0.83
N PHE A 75 14.42 -2.50 -0.18
CA PHE A 75 13.04 -2.90 0.02
C PHE A 75 12.91 -4.17 0.87
N SER A 76 12.15 -4.06 1.96
CA SER A 76 11.83 -5.13 2.89
C SER A 76 10.46 -4.85 3.48
N ILE A 77 9.51 -5.77 3.31
CA ILE A 77 8.15 -5.62 3.81
C ILE A 77 7.75 -6.90 4.53
N TYR A 78 7.04 -6.75 5.64
CA TYR A 78 6.37 -7.86 6.31
C TYR A 78 4.91 -7.96 5.86
N PRO A 79 4.31 -9.16 5.79
CA PRO A 79 2.90 -9.33 5.39
C PRO A 79 1.90 -8.46 6.17
N GLU A 80 2.17 -8.23 7.45
CA GLU A 80 1.37 -7.45 8.39
C GLU A 80 1.60 -5.93 8.34
N ASP A 81 2.62 -5.49 7.60
CA ASP A 81 2.97 -4.07 7.48
C ASP A 81 1.91 -3.32 6.68
N ASP A 82 1.50 -2.18 7.22
CA ASP A 82 0.61 -1.24 6.56
C ASP A 82 1.45 -0.43 5.55
N ILE A 83 1.18 -0.62 4.26
CA ILE A 83 1.96 -0.07 3.16
C ILE A 83 1.96 1.46 3.19
N HIS A 84 0.83 2.09 3.52
CA HIS A 84 0.73 3.54 3.68
C HIS A 84 1.65 4.04 4.77
N LYS A 85 1.62 3.35 5.92
CA LYS A 85 2.41 3.77 7.08
C LYS A 85 3.89 3.52 6.89
N ILE A 86 4.30 2.40 6.29
CA ILE A 86 5.72 2.07 6.17
C ILE A 86 6.39 2.81 5.01
N TYR A 87 5.68 3.03 3.91
CA TYR A 87 6.26 3.59 2.69
C TYR A 87 5.74 4.98 2.33
N GLY A 88 4.82 5.55 3.12
CA GLY A 88 4.28 6.89 2.88
C GLY A 88 3.47 7.00 1.58
N ILE A 89 2.93 5.87 1.12
CA ILE A 89 2.06 5.79 -0.06
C ILE A 89 0.72 6.46 0.28
N LYS A 90 0.15 7.25 -0.65
CA LYS A 90 -1.12 7.96 -0.45
C LYS A 90 -2.28 7.11 -0.96
N ASP A 91 -3.48 7.29 -0.40
CA ASP A 91 -4.68 6.49 -0.74
C ASP A 91 -4.99 6.37 -2.25
N LEU A 92 -4.65 7.37 -3.07
CA LEU A 92 -4.85 7.32 -4.55
C LEU A 92 -3.98 6.27 -5.23
N ASP A 93 -2.83 5.96 -4.65
CA ASP A 93 -1.85 5.01 -5.17
C ASP A 93 -2.32 3.55 -4.97
N ASP A 94 -3.25 3.30 -4.05
CA ASP A 94 -3.78 1.97 -3.75
C ASP A 94 -4.51 1.38 -4.94
N ILE A 95 -5.35 2.21 -5.58
CA ILE A 95 -6.13 1.82 -6.74
C ILE A 95 -5.20 1.44 -7.88
N GLU A 96 -4.09 2.16 -8.05
CA GLU A 96 -3.11 1.87 -9.07
C GLU A 96 -2.36 0.57 -8.79
N LEU A 97 -1.86 0.38 -7.57
CA LEU A 97 -1.17 -0.84 -7.16
C LEU A 97 -2.07 -2.07 -7.33
N ILE A 98 -3.30 -2.01 -6.81
CA ILE A 98 -4.28 -3.09 -6.94
C ILE A 98 -4.58 -3.37 -8.41
N TYR A 99 -4.75 -2.32 -9.23
CA TYR A 99 -5.02 -2.48 -10.66
C TYR A 99 -3.89 -3.21 -11.39
N ARG A 100 -2.63 -2.85 -11.12
CA ARG A 100 -1.46 -3.53 -11.71
C ARG A 100 -1.40 -5.01 -11.33
N ILE A 101 -1.66 -5.31 -10.06
CA ILE A 101 -1.70 -6.69 -9.55
C ILE A 101 -2.82 -7.49 -10.23
N CYS A 102 -4.05 -6.96 -10.26
CA CYS A 102 -5.17 -7.62 -10.93
C CYS A 102 -4.88 -7.86 -12.42
N LYS A 103 -4.25 -6.89 -13.10
CA LYS A 103 -3.85 -7.03 -14.50
C LYS A 103 -2.83 -8.16 -14.69
N LYS A 104 -1.80 -8.26 -13.85
CA LYS A 104 -0.81 -9.36 -13.91
C LYS A 104 -1.43 -10.73 -13.62
N LEU A 105 -2.42 -10.78 -12.74
CA LEU A 105 -3.16 -12.00 -12.40
C LEU A 105 -4.31 -12.32 -13.37
N ASN A 106 -4.49 -11.53 -14.44
CA ASN A 106 -5.59 -11.67 -15.40
C ASN A 106 -6.98 -11.67 -14.73
N LEU A 107 -7.14 -10.80 -13.73
CA LEU A 107 -8.39 -10.57 -13.01
C LEU A 107 -9.09 -9.32 -13.51
N ARG A 108 -10.41 -9.24 -13.30
CA ARG A 108 -11.15 -8.00 -13.51
C ARG A 108 -10.63 -6.92 -12.55
N LYS A 109 -10.78 -5.66 -12.95
CA LYS A 109 -10.57 -4.54 -12.03
C LYS A 109 -11.57 -4.65 -10.86
N PRO A 110 -11.13 -4.43 -9.61
CA PRO A 110 -12.05 -4.35 -8.48
C PRO A 110 -12.94 -3.13 -8.60
N GLU A 111 -14.19 -3.31 -8.22
CA GLU A 111 -15.17 -2.24 -8.06
C GLU A 111 -15.11 -1.70 -6.63
N GLN A 112 -15.65 -0.50 -6.42
CA GLN A 112 -15.72 0.10 -5.08
C GLN A 112 -16.36 -0.84 -4.05
N LYS A 113 -17.40 -1.58 -4.45
CA LYS A 113 -18.09 -2.55 -3.59
C LYS A 113 -17.19 -3.69 -3.10
N ASP A 114 -16.21 -4.10 -3.90
CA ASP A 114 -15.28 -5.18 -3.54
C ASP A 114 -14.33 -4.69 -2.42
N CYS A 115 -13.82 -3.47 -2.58
CA CYS A 115 -12.97 -2.81 -1.59
C CYS A 115 -13.77 -2.47 -0.32
N ASP A 116 -14.98 -1.93 -0.44
CA ASP A 116 -15.83 -1.56 0.70
C ASP A 116 -16.20 -2.76 1.57
N LYS A 117 -16.45 -3.93 0.93
CA LYS A 117 -16.67 -5.17 1.67
C LYS A 117 -15.44 -5.52 2.51
N LEU A 118 -14.26 -5.49 1.89
CA LEU A 118 -13.03 -5.87 2.57
C LEU A 118 -12.61 -4.84 3.64
N ASN A 119 -12.86 -3.55 3.42
CA ASN A 119 -12.57 -2.47 4.36
C ASN A 119 -13.37 -2.58 5.67
N LYS A 120 -14.51 -3.29 5.66
CA LYS A 120 -15.27 -3.59 6.88
C LYS A 120 -14.59 -4.65 7.75
N GLU A 121 -13.84 -5.55 7.12
CA GLU A 121 -13.18 -6.70 7.77
C GLU A 121 -11.72 -6.38 8.12
N MET A 122 -11.04 -5.62 7.26
CA MET A 122 -9.62 -5.34 7.34
C MET A 122 -9.37 -3.83 7.36
N LYS A 123 -8.66 -3.35 8.39
CA LYS A 123 -8.37 -1.91 8.59
C LYS A 123 -7.02 -1.45 8.04
N LYS A 124 -6.16 -2.38 7.63
CA LYS A 124 -4.81 -2.10 7.16
C LYS A 124 -4.70 -2.46 5.69
N PHE A 125 -4.11 -1.56 4.91
CA PHE A 125 -3.73 -1.85 3.55
C PHE A 125 -2.37 -2.56 3.53
N ASN A 126 -2.40 -3.88 3.64
CA ASN A 126 -1.22 -4.75 3.71
C ASN A 126 -1.26 -5.84 2.62
N ALA A 127 -0.26 -6.72 2.58
CA ALA A 127 -0.22 -7.79 1.59
C ALA A 127 -1.40 -8.77 1.68
N GLU A 128 -1.83 -9.09 2.91
CA GLU A 128 -2.98 -9.96 3.15
C GLU A 128 -4.28 -9.35 2.62
N TYR A 129 -4.46 -8.04 2.75
CA TYR A 129 -5.59 -7.32 2.18
C TYR A 129 -5.65 -7.52 0.66
N ILE A 130 -4.54 -7.26 -0.03
CA ILE A 130 -4.45 -7.38 -1.49
C ILE A 130 -4.72 -8.82 -1.93
N LEU A 131 -4.13 -9.80 -1.23
CA LEU A 131 -4.32 -11.21 -1.55
C LEU A 131 -5.76 -11.67 -1.29
N THR A 132 -6.38 -11.22 -0.20
CA THR A 132 -7.79 -11.52 0.10
C THR A 132 -8.71 -10.90 -0.95
N LEU A 133 -8.43 -9.67 -1.38
CA LEU A 133 -9.17 -9.04 -2.47
C LEU A 133 -9.07 -9.85 -3.77
N THR A 134 -7.85 -10.22 -4.18
CA THR A 134 -7.66 -11.02 -5.41
C THR A 134 -8.32 -12.39 -5.33
N LYS A 135 -8.28 -13.05 -4.16
CA LYS A 135 -8.98 -14.31 -3.92
C LYS A 135 -10.50 -14.16 -4.08
N ASN A 136 -11.09 -13.13 -3.46
CA ASN A 136 -12.52 -12.85 -3.57
C ASN A 136 -12.95 -12.58 -5.03
N LEU A 137 -12.11 -11.89 -5.81
CA LEU A 137 -12.36 -11.65 -7.23
C LEU A 137 -12.39 -12.96 -8.04
N ILE A 138 -11.52 -13.91 -7.72
CA ILE A 138 -11.48 -15.24 -8.38
C ILE A 138 -12.72 -16.05 -8.02
N GLU A 139 -13.09 -16.09 -6.74
CA GLU A 139 -14.28 -16.80 -6.29
C GLU A 139 -15.57 -16.23 -6.92
N SER A 140 -15.62 -14.90 -7.12
CA SER A 140 -16.73 -14.24 -7.82
C SER A 140 -16.80 -14.59 -9.31
N LYS A 141 -15.66 -14.89 -9.95
CA LYS A 141 -15.59 -15.34 -11.34
C LYS A 141 -16.07 -16.79 -11.51
N ASN A 142 -15.80 -17.62 -10.50
CA ASN A 142 -16.10 -19.06 -10.53
C ASN A 142 -17.47 -19.42 -9.93
N SER A 143 -18.21 -18.46 -9.38
CA SER A 143 -19.59 -18.66 -8.92
C SER A 143 -20.54 -18.37 -10.09
N PRO A 144 -21.10 -19.38 -10.78
CA PRO A 144 -22.10 -19.14 -11.81
C PRO A 144 -23.37 -18.62 -11.13
N THR A 145 -23.80 -17.41 -11.50
CA THR A 145 -25.21 -17.02 -11.42
C THR A 145 -26.02 -17.82 -12.44
#